data_AF-A0A7Z3H5I2-F1
#
_entry.id   AF-A0A7Z3H5I2-F1
#
_cell.length_a   1.000
_cell.length_b   1.000
_cell.length_c   1.000
_cell.angle_alpha   90.00
_cell.angle_beta   90.00
_cell.angle_gamma   90.00
#
_symmetry.space_group_name_H-M   'P 1'
#
loop_
_entity.id
_entity.type
_entity.pdbx_description
1 polymer ?
#
loop_
_entity_poly.entity_id
_entity_poly.type
_entity_poly.pdbx_seq_one_letter_code
_entity_poly.pdbx_strand_id
1 'polypeptide(L)'
;MYPHVRSLFLIACALPFTLSALAAQAPLDPQETVKRINRNYNTINNHCQEADTGAARGHYYCSGVTLRMVNDGPFNPWDYSPYAVKIGATSYSWLRKDLSTRILIHPAGFILRLPTDAVALKLPVKEQGWTCIYAFDGGTGPERKWYGCGFFDNREPPRAAQGTLTNRNAALAYGTCAEAGVATAEQWAQKYTGVLKGPIQYNQCSWNAEKPSDWNAMIKVHESRLNPTRKDPFAYSAQVTEFMLKNASASNDGSENMQHIDAFIYNVNSTQNFATRGDVAPPKPENGLNSARNFQKKLQAQGYSVPILRLDFSKPPEQRFSYVAADQAIDLSAAGDGQPAPVPAAPRYIAATSWAERFDPGSKKNEWTLNVIPTAEGKAIQASDQDRLYRELFELRGADSQWRDNEKSPGSMRQQLACLVRNYPAKTEWNLEPFRPAVPPEAAAKAGCNPVPAQAPSYIASADWIKRYDPGTRRQEWTLSVIPTPAGRALPDAQVGALYDQLFTLRGADGQWRENETSAGSMRQQLSCVLVNYRGKTPWNLEPFRPRLSDSETRAAGCNPVPR
;
A
#
# COMPACT_ATOMS: atom_id res chain seq x y z
N MET A 1 -35.16 -55.95 -43.41
CA MET A 1 -34.94 -55.45 -42.04
C MET A 1 -33.46 -55.15 -41.87
N TYR A 2 -33.07 -53.88 -42.02
CA TYR A 2 -31.76 -53.33 -41.63
C TYR A 2 -31.99 -51.83 -41.36
N PRO A 3 -31.64 -51.28 -40.19
CA PRO A 3 -31.89 -49.88 -39.88
C PRO A 3 -30.74 -48.99 -40.38
N HIS A 4 -31.11 -47.84 -40.95
CA HIS A 4 -30.19 -46.77 -41.34
C HIS A 4 -29.63 -46.05 -40.10
N VAL A 5 -28.30 -45.97 -40.03
CA VAL A 5 -27.56 -45.14 -39.07
C VAL A 5 -27.58 -43.69 -39.58
N ARG A 6 -28.09 -42.76 -38.75
CA ARG A 6 -28.00 -41.30 -38.99
C ARG A 6 -26.77 -40.75 -38.28
N SER A 7 -25.78 -40.28 -39.05
CA SER A 7 -24.64 -39.51 -38.54
C SER A 7 -25.04 -38.05 -38.31
N LEU A 8 -24.85 -37.57 -37.08
CA LEU A 8 -24.94 -36.16 -36.70
C LEU A 8 -23.61 -35.46 -37.03
N PHE A 9 -23.64 -34.48 -37.92
CA PHE A 9 -22.53 -33.53 -38.13
C PHE A 9 -22.60 -32.43 -37.07
N LEU A 10 -21.59 -32.35 -36.21
CA LEU A 10 -21.34 -31.23 -35.30
C LEU A 10 -20.62 -30.12 -36.09
N ILE A 11 -21.28 -28.98 -36.28
CA ILE A 11 -20.66 -27.76 -36.80
C ILE A 11 -19.97 -27.04 -35.63
N ALA A 12 -18.64 -27.02 -35.63
CA ALA A 12 -17.85 -26.23 -34.70
C ALA A 12 -17.78 -24.77 -35.20
N CYS A 13 -18.55 -23.88 -34.59
CA CYS A 13 -18.39 -22.43 -34.76
C CYS A 13 -17.12 -21.97 -34.04
N ALA A 14 -16.04 -21.72 -34.79
CA ALA A 14 -14.88 -20.99 -34.29
C ALA A 14 -15.22 -19.49 -34.22
N LEU A 15 -15.48 -18.98 -33.03
CA LEU A 15 -15.53 -17.54 -32.76
C LEU A 15 -14.08 -17.00 -32.73
N PRO A 16 -13.71 -16.06 -33.61
CA PRO A 16 -12.42 -15.40 -33.53
C PRO A 16 -12.40 -14.51 -32.29
N PHE A 17 -11.57 -14.86 -31.31
CA PHE A 17 -11.21 -13.95 -30.23
C PHE A 17 -10.40 -12.80 -30.84
N THR A 18 -11.05 -11.67 -31.10
CA THR A 18 -10.37 -10.41 -31.34
C THR A 18 -9.76 -9.94 -30.02
N LEU A 19 -8.48 -10.21 -29.82
CA LEU A 19 -7.67 -9.50 -28.83
C LEU A 19 -7.64 -8.02 -29.25
N SER A 20 -8.47 -7.21 -28.61
CA SER A 20 -8.35 -5.76 -28.66
C SER A 20 -7.03 -5.39 -27.99
N ALA A 21 -5.97 -5.26 -28.76
CA ALA A 21 -4.78 -4.56 -28.30
C ALA A 21 -5.23 -3.13 -27.94
N LEU A 22 -5.15 -2.76 -26.66
CA LEU A 22 -5.25 -1.36 -26.26
C LEU A 22 -4.15 -0.62 -27.04
N ALA A 23 -4.56 0.19 -28.01
CA ALA A 23 -3.62 1.05 -28.71
C ALA A 23 -2.92 1.92 -27.67
N ALA A 24 -1.59 1.86 -27.63
CA ALA A 24 -0.79 2.71 -26.75
C ALA A 24 -1.16 4.18 -27.05
N GLN A 25 -1.54 4.91 -26.00
CA GLN A 25 -1.93 6.30 -26.13
C GLN A 25 -0.70 7.10 -26.60
N ALA A 26 -0.84 7.85 -27.70
CA ALA A 26 0.24 8.70 -28.19
C ALA A 26 0.68 9.66 -27.07
N PRO A 27 1.99 9.78 -26.78
CA PRO A 27 2.46 10.69 -25.75
C PRO A 27 2.05 12.12 -26.10
N LEU A 28 1.62 12.89 -25.10
CA LEU A 28 1.36 14.31 -25.26
C LEU A 28 2.68 15.07 -25.36
N ASP A 29 2.70 16.14 -26.16
CA ASP A 29 3.84 17.05 -26.23
C ASP A 29 4.18 17.59 -24.80
N PRO A 30 5.44 17.43 -24.34
CA PRO A 30 5.84 17.88 -23.00
C PRO A 30 5.71 19.40 -22.77
N GLN A 31 5.99 20.21 -23.79
CA GLN A 31 5.88 21.66 -23.75
C GLN A 31 4.42 22.09 -23.68
N GLU A 32 3.54 21.47 -24.47
CA GLU A 32 2.10 21.74 -24.37
C GLU A 32 1.53 21.25 -23.03
N THR A 33 2.07 20.17 -22.48
CA THR A 33 1.67 19.66 -21.16
C THR A 33 2.00 20.64 -20.04
N VAL A 34 3.23 21.18 -19.99
CA VAL A 34 3.58 22.18 -18.99
C VAL A 34 2.81 23.50 -19.19
N LYS A 35 2.51 23.90 -20.44
CA LYS A 35 1.65 25.07 -20.72
C LYS A 35 0.24 24.88 -20.17
N ARG A 36 -0.40 23.72 -20.41
CA ARG A 36 -1.73 23.41 -19.86
C ARG A 36 -1.72 23.44 -18.33
N ILE A 37 -0.74 22.79 -17.69
CA ILE A 37 -0.64 22.75 -16.22
C ILE A 37 -0.43 24.14 -15.63
N ASN A 38 0.47 24.96 -16.19
CA ASN A 38 0.62 26.35 -15.75
C ASN A 38 -0.65 27.17 -15.98
N ARG A 39 -1.35 27.01 -17.11
CA ARG A 39 -2.64 27.67 -17.35
C ARG A 39 -3.67 27.26 -16.29
N ASN A 40 -3.75 25.96 -15.96
CA ASN A 40 -4.69 25.44 -14.96
C ASN A 40 -4.42 26.03 -13.58
N TYR A 41 -3.14 26.07 -13.14
CA TYR A 41 -2.73 26.71 -11.89
C TYR A 41 -3.08 28.20 -11.85
N ASN A 42 -2.86 28.93 -12.96
CA ASN A 42 -3.02 30.38 -13.02
C ASN A 42 -4.45 30.86 -13.30
N THR A 43 -5.35 29.97 -13.71
CA THR A 43 -6.74 30.31 -14.00
C THR A 43 -7.55 30.31 -12.70
N ILE A 44 -8.18 31.44 -12.36
CA ILE A 44 -9.22 31.49 -11.32
C ILE A 44 -10.56 31.44 -12.03
N ASN A 45 -11.12 30.23 -12.14
CA ASN A 45 -12.48 30.03 -12.59
C ASN A 45 -13.27 29.34 -11.47
N ASN A 46 -14.30 30.01 -10.97
CA ASN A 46 -15.15 29.50 -9.88
C ASN A 46 -16.52 29.00 -10.39
N HIS A 47 -16.70 28.97 -11.70
CA HIS A 47 -17.93 28.56 -12.39
C HIS A 47 -17.65 27.36 -13.30
N CYS A 48 -17.10 26.28 -12.73
CA CYS A 48 -16.86 25.06 -13.48
C CYS A 48 -18.18 24.32 -13.78
N GLN A 49 -18.31 23.84 -15.00
CA GLN A 49 -19.51 23.17 -15.50
C GLN A 49 -19.13 22.01 -16.41
N GLU A 50 -19.99 20.99 -16.45
CA GLU A 50 -19.92 19.93 -17.48
C GLU A 50 -20.23 20.54 -18.85
N ALA A 51 -19.42 20.21 -19.86
CA ALA A 51 -19.50 20.85 -21.17
C ALA A 51 -20.82 20.59 -21.91
N ASP A 52 -21.47 19.45 -21.67
CA ASP A 52 -22.67 19.01 -22.38
C ASP A 52 -23.97 19.27 -21.60
N THR A 53 -23.97 19.16 -20.27
CA THR A 53 -25.17 19.37 -19.44
C THR A 53 -25.24 20.78 -18.84
N GLY A 54 -24.11 21.48 -18.75
CA GLY A 54 -24.00 22.73 -17.99
C GLY A 54 -24.09 22.55 -16.47
N ALA A 55 -24.14 21.31 -15.96
CA ALA A 55 -24.24 21.04 -14.53
C ALA A 55 -23.01 21.56 -13.79
N ALA A 56 -23.23 22.25 -12.68
CA ALA A 56 -22.15 22.83 -11.88
C ALA A 56 -21.24 21.75 -11.28
N ARG A 57 -19.93 22.02 -11.27
CA ARG A 57 -18.87 21.16 -10.75
C ARG A 57 -17.99 21.92 -9.77
N GLY A 58 -17.27 21.19 -8.91
CA GLY A 58 -16.21 21.77 -8.09
C GLY A 58 -15.10 22.42 -8.92
N HIS A 59 -14.33 23.32 -8.30
CA HIS A 59 -13.30 24.11 -9.00
C HIS A 59 -12.24 23.26 -9.70
N TYR A 60 -11.96 22.07 -9.16
CA TYR A 60 -11.04 21.07 -9.74
C TYR A 60 -11.42 20.62 -11.15
N TYR A 61 -12.65 20.85 -11.60
CA TYR A 61 -13.10 20.37 -12.91
C TYR A 61 -12.56 21.23 -14.07
N CYS A 62 -12.35 22.53 -13.82
CA CYS A 62 -11.94 23.50 -14.83
C CYS A 62 -10.78 24.42 -14.43
N SER A 63 -10.28 24.33 -13.18
CA SER A 63 -9.14 25.12 -12.74
C SER A 63 -8.34 24.44 -11.64
N GLY A 64 -7.11 24.92 -11.43
CA GLY A 64 -6.16 24.37 -10.49
C GLY A 64 -5.52 23.06 -10.94
N VAL A 65 -4.65 22.53 -10.10
CA VAL A 65 -3.83 21.34 -10.34
C VAL A 65 -4.09 20.34 -9.23
N THR A 66 -4.69 19.21 -9.57
CA THR A 66 -4.89 18.09 -8.64
C THR A 66 -3.70 17.14 -8.72
N LEU A 67 -3.06 16.87 -7.60
CA LEU A 67 -1.84 16.07 -7.54
C LEU A 67 -1.81 15.15 -6.33
N ARG A 68 -1.13 14.02 -6.47
CA ARG A 68 -0.81 13.13 -5.35
C ARG A 68 0.69 13.06 -5.19
N MET A 69 1.15 13.40 -4.00
CA MET A 69 2.55 13.24 -3.61
C MET A 69 2.71 11.88 -2.95
N VAL A 70 3.82 11.20 -3.24
CA VAL A 70 4.11 9.84 -2.76
C VAL A 70 5.62 9.61 -2.76
N ASN A 71 6.11 8.80 -1.83
CA ASN A 71 7.50 8.33 -1.81
C ASN A 71 7.75 7.26 -2.88
N ASP A 72 9.02 7.03 -3.23
CA ASP A 72 9.40 5.89 -4.05
C ASP A 72 9.65 4.62 -3.21
N GLY A 73 9.42 3.46 -3.82
CA GLY A 73 9.52 2.17 -3.17
C GLY A 73 9.16 1.00 -4.07
N PRO A 74 9.03 -0.23 -3.50
CA PRO A 74 8.68 -1.44 -4.22
C PRO A 74 7.17 -1.51 -4.55
N PHE A 75 6.61 -0.40 -5.02
CA PHE A 75 5.21 -0.22 -5.42
C PHE A 75 5.15 0.84 -6.53
N ASN A 76 4.04 0.94 -7.25
CA ASN A 76 3.83 2.01 -8.21
C ASN A 76 3.23 3.26 -7.54
N PRO A 77 3.54 4.47 -8.02
CA PRO A 77 3.05 5.70 -7.39
C PRO A 77 1.52 5.82 -7.39
N TRP A 78 0.81 5.17 -8.33
CA TRP A 78 -0.65 5.13 -8.37
C TRP A 78 -1.27 4.07 -7.45
N ASP A 79 -0.49 3.14 -6.90
CA ASP A 79 -1.01 2.06 -6.06
C ASP A 79 -1.71 2.62 -4.81
N TYR A 80 -2.76 1.92 -4.36
CA TYR A 80 -3.40 2.23 -3.08
C TYR A 80 -2.59 1.60 -1.95
N SER A 81 -2.22 2.40 -0.95
CA SER A 81 -1.57 1.87 0.25
C SER A 81 -2.56 0.99 1.03
N PRO A 82 -2.09 0.04 1.86
CA PRO A 82 -2.96 -0.73 2.75
C PRO A 82 -3.86 0.16 3.62
N TYR A 83 -3.38 1.37 3.95
CA TYR A 83 -4.16 2.36 4.69
C TYR A 83 -5.26 3.00 3.83
N ALA A 84 -4.95 3.41 2.58
CA ALA A 84 -5.94 3.92 1.63
C ALA A 84 -7.02 2.89 1.30
N VAL A 85 -6.66 1.60 1.19
CA VAL A 85 -7.63 0.50 1.01
C VAL A 85 -8.61 0.41 2.18
N LYS A 86 -8.13 0.58 3.43
CA LYS A 86 -9.01 0.59 4.62
C LYS A 86 -9.96 1.79 4.66
N ILE A 87 -9.51 2.95 4.19
CA ILE A 87 -10.37 4.15 4.06
C ILE A 87 -11.38 3.95 2.93
N GLY A 88 -11.00 3.20 1.89
CA GLY A 88 -11.70 3.11 0.61
C GLY A 88 -11.45 4.31 -0.29
N ALA A 89 -10.44 5.14 0.01
CA ALA A 89 -10.12 6.35 -0.70
C ALA A 89 -8.65 6.75 -0.57
N THR A 90 -8.21 7.58 -1.50
CA THR A 90 -6.85 8.11 -1.59
C THR A 90 -6.89 9.64 -1.54
N SER A 91 -5.92 10.20 -0.80
CA SER A 91 -5.74 11.64 -0.61
C SER A 91 -4.93 12.25 -1.74
N TYR A 92 -5.36 13.43 -2.18
CA TYR A 92 -4.73 14.30 -3.17
C TYR A 92 -4.62 15.70 -2.58
N SER A 93 -3.79 16.55 -3.16
CA SER A 93 -3.82 18.00 -2.93
C SER A 93 -4.34 18.69 -4.18
N TRP A 94 -4.93 19.87 -3.99
CA TRP A 94 -5.34 20.75 -5.08
C TRP A 94 -4.68 22.11 -4.91
N LEU A 95 -3.98 22.57 -5.96
CA LEU A 95 -3.26 23.83 -6.00
C LEU A 95 -3.90 24.79 -7.00
N ARG A 96 -3.96 26.08 -6.67
CA ARG A 96 -4.32 27.16 -7.59
C ARG A 96 -3.60 28.42 -7.16
N LYS A 97 -3.43 29.41 -8.05
CA LYS A 97 -2.64 30.61 -7.74
C LYS A 97 -3.14 31.46 -6.57
N ASP A 98 -4.41 31.29 -6.18
CA ASP A 98 -5.07 31.93 -5.04
C ASP A 98 -5.02 31.08 -3.75
N LEU A 99 -4.21 30.01 -3.73
CA LEU A 99 -3.84 29.26 -2.54
C LEU A 99 -2.34 29.45 -2.24
N SER A 100 -2.02 29.85 -1.01
CA SER A 100 -0.67 30.14 -0.54
C SER A 100 0.19 28.89 -0.25
N THR A 101 -0.26 27.71 -0.66
CA THR A 101 0.44 26.43 -0.46
C THR A 101 1.88 26.49 -0.98
N ARG A 102 2.84 26.14 -0.12
CA ARG A 102 4.29 26.09 -0.45
C ARG A 102 4.99 24.83 0.07
N ILE A 103 4.23 23.93 0.69
CA ILE A 103 4.71 22.66 1.24
C ILE A 103 3.90 21.54 0.61
N LEU A 104 4.54 20.39 0.43
CA LEU A 104 3.95 19.15 -0.06
C LEU A 104 4.42 17.99 0.83
N ILE A 105 3.60 16.95 0.97
CA ILE A 105 3.82 15.85 1.93
C ILE A 105 5.02 14.97 1.56
N HIS A 106 5.33 14.85 0.27
CA HIS A 106 6.48 14.11 -0.26
C HIS A 106 7.21 14.97 -1.30
N PRO A 107 8.47 14.68 -1.64
CA PRO A 107 9.23 15.47 -2.60
C PRO A 107 8.88 15.18 -4.06
N ALA A 108 8.15 14.09 -4.35
CA ALA A 108 7.70 13.72 -5.69
C ALA A 108 6.27 13.18 -5.71
N GLY A 109 5.69 13.11 -6.90
CA GLY A 109 4.31 12.69 -7.10
C GLY A 109 3.87 12.74 -8.55
N PHE A 110 2.57 12.75 -8.77
CA PHE A 110 1.96 12.89 -10.10
C PHE A 110 0.78 13.84 -10.09
N ILE A 111 0.55 14.46 -11.25
CA ILE A 111 -0.61 15.31 -11.54
C ILE A 111 -1.65 14.48 -12.28
N LEU A 112 -2.92 14.60 -11.85
CA LEU A 112 -4.05 14.14 -12.64
C LEU A 112 -4.45 15.21 -13.66
N ARG A 113 -4.74 14.77 -14.88
CA ARG A 113 -5.23 15.64 -15.95
C ARG A 113 -6.54 16.29 -15.54
N LEU A 114 -6.62 17.61 -15.73
CA LEU A 114 -7.82 18.38 -15.48
C LEU A 114 -8.98 17.84 -16.35
N PRO A 115 -10.21 17.65 -15.82
CA PRO A 115 -11.31 17.06 -16.59
C PRO A 115 -11.61 17.78 -17.92
N THR A 116 -11.63 19.12 -17.92
CA THR A 116 -11.84 19.92 -19.13
C THR A 116 -10.70 19.77 -20.16
N ASP A 117 -9.46 19.56 -19.72
CA ASP A 117 -8.34 19.22 -20.62
C ASP A 117 -8.47 17.82 -21.19
N ALA A 118 -8.90 16.84 -20.39
CA ALA A 118 -9.14 15.50 -20.87
C ALA A 118 -10.20 15.50 -21.99
N VAL A 119 -11.28 16.28 -21.83
CA VAL A 119 -12.29 16.49 -22.89
C VAL A 119 -11.66 17.11 -24.15
N ALA A 120 -10.91 18.20 -24.01
CA ALA A 120 -10.28 18.88 -25.15
C ALA A 120 -9.29 17.99 -25.91
N LEU A 121 -8.57 17.13 -25.19
CA LEU A 121 -7.60 16.17 -25.74
C LEU A 121 -8.24 14.86 -26.21
N LYS A 122 -9.55 14.67 -26.01
CA LYS A 122 -10.28 13.41 -26.28
C LYS A 122 -9.69 12.21 -25.54
N LEU A 123 -9.34 12.41 -24.26
CA LEU A 123 -8.76 11.41 -23.37
C LEU A 123 -9.74 11.02 -22.26
N PRO A 124 -9.53 9.89 -21.57
CA PRO A 124 -10.36 9.47 -20.44
C PRO A 124 -10.47 10.57 -19.36
N VAL A 125 -11.71 10.96 -19.06
CA VAL A 125 -12.04 12.04 -18.14
C VAL A 125 -12.18 11.50 -16.71
N LYS A 126 -11.41 12.04 -15.75
CA LYS A 126 -11.57 11.71 -14.33
C LYS A 126 -12.66 12.59 -13.68
N GLU A 127 -13.91 12.29 -13.98
CA GLU A 127 -15.05 13.09 -13.52
C GLU A 127 -15.90 12.45 -12.42
N GLN A 128 -15.52 11.28 -11.92
CA GLN A 128 -16.22 10.59 -10.82
C GLN A 128 -15.24 10.13 -9.74
N GLY A 129 -15.78 9.91 -8.53
CA GLY A 129 -15.04 9.39 -7.39
C GLY A 129 -14.65 10.45 -6.37
N TRP A 130 -14.71 11.73 -6.71
CA TRP A 130 -14.33 12.81 -5.80
C TRP A 130 -15.38 12.97 -4.70
N THR A 131 -14.95 12.98 -3.44
CA THR A 131 -15.88 12.96 -2.31
C THR A 131 -15.92 14.32 -1.63
N CYS A 132 -14.81 14.76 -1.04
CA CYS A 132 -14.72 16.01 -0.30
C CYS A 132 -13.34 16.64 -0.38
N ILE A 133 -13.25 17.92 -0.01
CA ILE A 133 -11.98 18.64 0.17
C ILE A 133 -11.91 19.29 1.56
N TYR A 134 -10.76 19.21 2.21
CA TYR A 134 -10.44 19.90 3.45
C TYR A 134 -9.60 21.15 3.17
N ALA A 135 -9.83 22.21 3.96
CA ALA A 135 -9.07 23.44 3.83
C ALA A 135 -7.61 23.26 4.25
N PHE A 136 -7.33 22.43 5.25
CA PHE A 136 -5.98 21.98 5.60
C PHE A 136 -5.94 20.45 5.55
N ASP A 137 -4.77 19.84 5.71
CA ASP A 137 -4.64 18.40 5.98
C ASP A 137 -5.73 17.93 6.97
N GLY A 138 -6.58 16.99 6.53
CA GLY A 138 -7.73 16.46 7.26
C GLY A 138 -7.39 15.23 8.08
N GLY A 139 -6.11 14.83 8.14
CA GLY A 139 -5.62 13.67 8.87
C GLY A 139 -6.44 12.42 8.57
N THR A 140 -6.85 12.24 7.30
CA THR A 140 -7.93 11.30 6.96
C THR A 140 -7.60 9.86 7.34
N GLY A 141 -8.64 9.12 7.73
CA GLY A 141 -8.53 7.74 8.20
C GLY A 141 -9.89 7.03 8.25
N PRO A 142 -9.91 5.70 8.48
CA PRO A 142 -11.15 4.91 8.48
C PRO A 142 -12.20 5.36 9.50
N GLU A 143 -11.77 6.05 10.56
CA GLU A 143 -12.64 6.61 11.59
C GLU A 143 -13.52 7.77 11.09
N ARG A 144 -13.18 8.38 9.96
CA ARG A 144 -14.02 9.43 9.38
C ARG A 144 -15.23 8.87 8.65
N LYS A 145 -15.24 7.58 8.31
CA LYS A 145 -16.24 6.96 7.42
C LYS A 145 -16.36 7.72 6.09
N TRP A 146 -17.33 7.34 5.25
CA TRP A 146 -17.60 7.92 3.94
C TRP A 146 -16.33 8.35 3.18
N TYR A 147 -15.43 7.39 2.92
CA TYR A 147 -14.23 7.63 2.12
C TYR A 147 -13.30 8.71 2.70
N GLY A 148 -13.25 8.83 4.02
CA GLY A 148 -12.41 9.80 4.72
C GLY A 148 -13.06 11.17 4.93
N CYS A 149 -14.33 11.35 4.57
CA CYS A 149 -14.96 12.67 4.52
C CYS A 149 -15.93 12.99 5.66
N GLY A 150 -16.24 12.05 6.56
CA GLY A 150 -17.09 12.31 7.71
C GLY A 150 -16.36 12.95 8.90
N PHE A 151 -17.08 13.04 10.02
CA PHE A 151 -16.55 13.57 11.27
C PHE A 151 -15.54 12.60 11.87
N PHE A 152 -14.61 13.11 12.67
CA PHE A 152 -13.62 12.29 13.36
C PHE A 152 -14.24 11.61 14.60
N ASP A 153 -15.21 10.72 14.39
CA ASP A 153 -16.00 10.14 15.49
C ASP A 153 -16.51 8.71 15.24
N ASN A 154 -16.02 8.04 14.19
CA ASN A 154 -16.41 6.68 13.77
C ASN A 154 -17.86 6.49 13.34
N ARG A 155 -18.66 7.56 13.20
CA ARG A 155 -20.06 7.45 12.78
C ARG A 155 -20.24 7.66 11.29
N GLU A 156 -21.17 6.89 10.70
CA GLU A 156 -21.56 7.10 9.31
C GLU A 156 -22.24 8.48 9.20
N PRO A 157 -21.78 9.38 8.30
CA PRO A 157 -22.39 10.68 8.18
C PRO A 157 -23.85 10.57 7.70
N PRO A 158 -24.77 11.40 8.25
CA PRO A 158 -26.19 11.35 7.89
C PRO A 158 -26.44 11.76 6.44
N ARG A 159 -25.57 12.60 5.86
CA ARG A 159 -25.65 13.12 4.47
C ARG A 159 -26.93 13.89 4.14
N ALA A 160 -27.74 14.22 5.14
CA ALA A 160 -29.04 14.86 4.99
C ALA A 160 -28.92 16.36 4.65
N ALA A 161 -27.82 17.02 5.03
CA ALA A 161 -27.60 18.44 4.75
C ALA A 161 -27.00 18.70 3.36
N GLN A 162 -26.73 17.65 2.56
CA GLN A 162 -26.27 17.84 1.19
C GLN A 162 -27.43 18.30 0.31
N GLY A 163 -27.26 19.45 -0.35
CA GLY A 163 -28.21 19.88 -1.37
C GLY A 163 -28.22 18.91 -2.56
N THR A 164 -29.31 18.94 -3.33
CA THR A 164 -29.40 18.17 -4.58
C THR A 164 -28.36 18.67 -5.58
N LEU A 165 -27.56 17.76 -6.12
CA LEU A 165 -26.60 17.99 -7.18
C LEU A 165 -27.04 17.20 -8.42
N THR A 166 -26.84 17.77 -9.61
CA THR A 166 -27.27 17.17 -10.89
C THR A 166 -26.10 16.71 -11.77
N ASN A 167 -24.87 16.90 -11.31
CA ASN A 167 -23.67 16.49 -12.04
C ASN A 167 -23.37 14.98 -11.90
N ARG A 168 -22.47 14.48 -12.74
CA ARG A 168 -22.10 13.06 -12.83
C ARG A 168 -21.44 12.47 -11.59
N ASN A 169 -21.04 13.29 -10.62
CA ASN A 169 -20.40 12.84 -9.38
C ASN A 169 -21.27 13.09 -8.13
N ALA A 170 -22.53 13.52 -8.32
CA ALA A 170 -23.46 13.87 -7.25
C ALA A 170 -23.65 12.76 -6.19
N ALA A 171 -23.61 11.49 -6.60
CA ALA A 171 -23.85 10.35 -5.70
C ALA A 171 -22.75 10.14 -4.64
N LEU A 172 -21.53 10.63 -4.88
CA LEU A 172 -20.37 10.44 -3.99
C LEU A 172 -19.98 11.71 -3.24
N ALA A 173 -20.24 12.87 -3.85
CA ALA A 173 -19.85 14.17 -3.33
C ALA A 173 -20.54 14.46 -1.99
N TYR A 174 -19.73 14.78 -0.98
CA TYR A 174 -20.19 14.99 0.39
C TYR A 174 -19.25 15.94 1.14
N GLY A 175 -19.78 16.71 2.09
CA GLY A 175 -18.96 17.50 3.02
C GLY A 175 -19.66 17.68 4.38
N THR A 176 -18.93 17.45 5.47
CA THR A 176 -19.45 17.61 6.84
C THR A 176 -19.71 19.06 7.24
N CYS A 177 -19.19 20.05 6.52
CA CYS A 177 -19.42 21.46 6.87
C CYS A 177 -20.91 21.81 6.82
N ALA A 178 -21.65 21.32 5.83
CA ALA A 178 -23.10 21.51 5.76
C ALA A 178 -23.83 20.91 6.97
N GLU A 179 -23.48 19.68 7.38
CA GLU A 179 -24.04 19.03 8.58
C GLU A 179 -23.70 19.81 9.86
N ALA A 180 -22.55 20.46 9.88
CA ALA A 180 -22.11 21.30 10.98
C ALA A 180 -22.74 22.70 10.97
N GLY A 181 -23.61 23.03 10.01
CA GLY A 181 -24.16 24.38 9.86
C GLY A 181 -23.10 25.42 9.46
N VAL A 182 -22.06 24.98 8.76
CA VAL A 182 -20.94 25.81 8.29
C VAL A 182 -20.98 25.90 6.77
N ALA A 183 -21.21 27.11 6.27
CA ALA A 183 -21.25 27.42 4.84
C ALA A 183 -20.25 28.52 4.44
N THR A 184 -19.68 29.26 5.40
CA THR A 184 -18.73 30.35 5.15
C THR A 184 -17.44 30.20 5.94
N ALA A 185 -16.41 30.95 5.54
CA ALA A 185 -15.13 30.96 6.22
C ALA A 185 -15.23 31.55 7.64
N GLU A 186 -16.10 32.54 7.84
CA GLU A 186 -16.35 33.17 9.13
C GLU A 186 -16.99 32.18 10.11
N GLN A 187 -17.99 31.43 9.66
CA GLN A 187 -18.61 30.37 10.46
C GLN A 187 -17.61 29.25 10.77
N TRP A 188 -16.77 28.88 9.79
CA TRP A 188 -15.72 27.91 10.01
C TRP A 188 -14.72 28.39 11.07
N ALA A 189 -14.27 29.65 10.98
CA ALA A 189 -13.33 30.22 11.94
C ALA A 189 -13.93 30.26 13.36
N GLN A 190 -15.18 30.69 13.50
CA GLN A 190 -15.88 30.67 14.79
C GLN A 190 -15.97 29.26 15.37
N LYS A 191 -16.26 28.26 14.52
CA LYS A 191 -16.47 26.88 14.97
C LYS A 191 -15.18 26.10 15.22
N TYR A 192 -14.12 26.32 14.45
CA TYR A 192 -12.91 25.47 14.48
C TYR A 192 -11.66 26.19 15.00
N THR A 193 -11.80 27.39 15.56
CA THR A 193 -10.74 28.01 16.38
C THR A 193 -10.78 27.52 17.84
N GLY A 194 -9.59 27.38 18.46
CA GLY A 194 -9.47 27.32 19.93
C GLY A 194 -8.65 26.16 20.49
N VAL A 195 -7.92 26.44 21.57
CA VAL A 195 -7.03 25.51 22.32
C VAL A 195 -7.68 24.20 22.73
N LEU A 196 -8.98 24.26 23.02
CA LEU A 196 -9.72 23.18 23.66
C LEU A 196 -10.23 22.14 22.68
N LYS A 197 -10.11 22.39 21.37
CA LYS A 197 -10.63 21.49 20.33
C LYS A 197 -9.60 20.46 19.88
N GLY A 198 -8.31 20.77 19.98
CA GLY A 198 -7.21 19.92 19.49
C GLY A 198 -6.75 20.32 18.08
N PRO A 199 -5.84 19.56 17.45
CA PRO A 199 -5.25 19.90 16.15
C PRO A 199 -6.30 20.06 15.04
N ILE A 200 -6.07 20.96 14.07
CA ILE A 200 -7.06 21.20 13.02
C ILE A 200 -7.35 19.95 12.20
N GLN A 201 -6.36 19.07 12.05
CA GLN A 201 -6.48 17.88 11.21
C GLN A 201 -7.58 16.95 11.68
N TYR A 202 -7.93 16.93 12.97
CA TYR A 202 -8.99 16.06 13.47
C TYR A 202 -10.33 16.79 13.59
N ASN A 203 -10.31 18.11 13.79
CA ASN A 203 -11.50 18.84 14.20
C ASN A 203 -12.22 19.58 13.09
N GLN A 204 -11.54 19.94 12.00
CA GLN A 204 -12.19 20.65 10.89
C GLN A 204 -13.25 19.80 10.19
N CYS A 205 -14.25 20.45 9.62
CA CYS A 205 -15.15 19.83 8.67
C CYS A 205 -14.57 19.80 7.25
N SER A 206 -15.14 18.91 6.43
CA SER A 206 -14.89 18.75 5.00
C SER A 206 -15.93 19.50 4.17
N TRP A 207 -15.51 20.01 3.02
CA TRP A 207 -16.32 20.72 2.03
C TRP A 207 -16.75 19.78 0.92
N ASN A 208 -17.96 19.94 0.37
CA ASN A 208 -18.46 19.08 -0.69
C ASN A 208 -17.67 19.30 -2.00
N ALA A 209 -17.12 18.23 -2.59
CA ALA A 209 -16.28 18.28 -3.78
C ALA A 209 -16.96 18.87 -5.01
N GLU A 210 -18.29 18.86 -5.09
CA GLU A 210 -19.06 19.25 -6.28
C GLU A 210 -19.86 20.55 -6.10
N LYS A 211 -19.78 21.20 -4.94
CA LYS A 211 -20.53 22.44 -4.64
C LYS A 211 -19.62 23.66 -4.78
N PRO A 212 -19.75 24.51 -5.83
CA PRO A 212 -18.81 25.62 -6.08
C PRO A 212 -18.67 26.62 -4.92
N SER A 213 -19.76 26.88 -4.19
CA SER A 213 -19.73 27.77 -3.02
C SER A 213 -18.85 27.23 -1.89
N ASP A 214 -18.77 25.92 -1.74
CA ASP A 214 -18.00 25.27 -0.70
C ASP A 214 -16.49 25.37 -1.00
N TRP A 215 -16.10 25.32 -2.28
CA TRP A 215 -14.73 25.62 -2.71
C TRP A 215 -14.34 27.08 -2.44
N ASN A 216 -15.26 28.03 -2.69
CA ASN A 216 -15.02 29.44 -2.36
C ASN A 216 -14.80 29.65 -0.85
N ALA A 217 -15.60 28.96 -0.02
CA ALA A 217 -15.43 29.00 1.44
C ALA A 217 -14.12 28.32 1.86
N MET A 218 -13.79 27.15 1.29
CA MET A 218 -12.56 26.41 1.56
C MET A 218 -11.31 27.25 1.29
N ILE A 219 -11.23 27.93 0.14
CA ILE A 219 -10.09 28.79 -0.21
C ILE A 219 -9.96 29.94 0.80
N LYS A 220 -11.07 30.62 1.12
CA LYS A 220 -11.08 31.69 2.12
C LYS A 220 -10.63 31.18 3.50
N VAL A 221 -11.03 29.96 3.89
CA VAL A 221 -10.56 29.34 5.13
C VAL A 221 -9.05 29.10 5.09
N HIS A 222 -8.54 28.50 4.01
CA HIS A 222 -7.11 28.23 3.86
C HIS A 222 -6.27 29.51 3.99
N GLU A 223 -6.67 30.56 3.26
CA GLU A 223 -5.98 31.84 3.25
C GLU A 223 -6.15 32.64 4.55
N SER A 224 -7.19 32.37 5.35
CA SER A 224 -7.40 33.08 6.62
C SER A 224 -6.34 32.79 7.69
N ARG A 225 -5.55 31.73 7.53
CA ARG A 225 -4.56 31.27 8.51
C ARG A 225 -3.14 31.64 8.08
N LEU A 226 -2.77 32.91 8.12
CA LEU A 226 -1.44 33.34 7.65
C LEU A 226 -0.26 32.68 8.39
N ASN A 227 -0.38 32.49 9.71
CA ASN A 227 0.70 31.97 10.56
C ASN A 227 0.24 30.77 11.42
N PRO A 228 1.12 29.78 11.65
CA PRO A 228 0.86 28.70 12.60
C PRO A 228 0.81 29.24 14.03
N THR A 229 0.06 28.56 14.90
CA THR A 229 0.03 28.89 16.34
C THR A 229 0.57 27.73 17.16
N ARG A 230 1.02 27.99 18.40
CA ARG A 230 1.46 26.89 19.30
C ARG A 230 0.37 25.85 19.59
N LYS A 231 -0.89 26.25 19.45
CA LYS A 231 -2.07 25.42 19.76
C LYS A 231 -2.57 24.65 18.55
N ASP A 232 -2.16 25.08 17.37
CA ASP A 232 -2.55 24.52 16.08
C ASP A 232 -1.44 24.85 15.06
N PRO A 233 -0.36 24.05 15.04
CA PRO A 233 0.77 24.32 14.17
C PRO A 233 0.52 23.90 12.72
N PHE A 234 -0.65 23.33 12.43
CA PHE A 234 -0.97 22.70 11.14
C PHE A 234 -2.06 23.45 10.35
N ALA A 235 -2.78 24.37 10.98
CA ALA A 235 -3.65 25.32 10.28
C ALA A 235 -2.86 26.57 9.87
N TYR A 236 -2.16 26.51 8.74
CA TYR A 236 -1.58 27.69 8.11
C TYR A 236 -1.64 27.61 6.59
N SER A 237 -1.82 28.76 5.96
CA SER A 237 -2.06 28.99 4.52
C SER A 237 -0.99 28.45 3.58
N ALA A 238 0.17 28.07 4.13
CA ALA A 238 1.26 27.50 3.37
C ALA A 238 1.28 25.96 3.36
N GLN A 239 0.42 25.33 4.15
CA GLN A 239 0.24 23.87 4.18
C GLN A 239 -0.60 23.38 2.98
N VAL A 240 -0.72 22.07 2.83
CA VAL A 240 -1.54 21.43 1.79
C VAL A 240 -3.02 21.43 2.13
N THR A 241 -3.85 21.47 1.07
CA THR A 241 -5.23 20.97 1.09
C THR A 241 -5.24 19.44 1.03
N GLU A 242 -6.32 18.82 1.49
CA GLU A 242 -6.56 17.38 1.34
C GLU A 242 -7.87 17.13 0.59
N PHE A 243 -7.77 16.58 -0.61
CA PHE A 243 -8.85 16.31 -1.54
C PHE A 243 -9.00 14.79 -1.74
N MET A 244 -10.19 14.27 -1.44
CA MET A 244 -10.40 12.82 -1.34
C MET A 244 -11.01 12.24 -2.62
N LEU A 245 -10.41 11.16 -3.09
CA LEU A 245 -10.87 10.36 -4.22
C LEU A 245 -11.17 8.94 -3.77
N LYS A 246 -12.41 8.50 -3.90
CA LYS A 246 -12.81 7.10 -3.69
C LYS A 246 -11.97 6.18 -4.57
N ASN A 247 -11.46 5.11 -3.96
CA ASN A 247 -10.71 4.08 -4.67
C ASN A 247 -11.62 3.37 -5.68
N ALA A 248 -11.08 3.18 -6.88
CA ALA A 248 -11.67 2.37 -7.92
C ALA A 248 -11.85 0.90 -7.47
N SER A 249 -12.97 0.29 -7.82
CA SER A 249 -13.46 -0.94 -7.16
C SER A 249 -13.14 -2.26 -7.87
N ALA A 250 -12.56 -2.27 -9.09
CA ALA A 250 -12.33 -3.53 -9.80
C ALA A 250 -11.07 -4.29 -9.30
N SER A 251 -9.98 -3.57 -9.06
CA SER A 251 -8.69 -4.17 -8.66
C SER A 251 -8.18 -3.69 -7.30
N ASN A 252 -8.68 -2.55 -6.80
CA ASN A 252 -8.14 -1.86 -5.61
C ASN A 252 -6.60 -1.67 -5.63
N ASP A 253 -5.99 -1.66 -6.82
CA ASP A 253 -4.55 -1.50 -7.00
C ASP A 253 -4.18 -0.13 -7.59
N GLY A 254 -5.16 0.73 -7.86
CA GLY A 254 -4.94 2.07 -8.42
C GLY A 254 -4.58 2.14 -9.89
N SER A 255 -4.47 1.00 -10.59
CA SER A 255 -4.12 0.93 -12.03
C SER A 255 -5.07 1.73 -12.92
N GLU A 256 -6.37 1.81 -12.58
CA GLU A 256 -7.35 2.64 -13.28
C GLU A 256 -6.99 4.14 -13.33
N ASN A 257 -6.13 4.61 -12.43
CA ASN A 257 -5.71 6.02 -12.43
C ASN A 257 -4.62 6.33 -13.45
N MET A 258 -3.92 5.33 -14.00
CA MET A 258 -2.78 5.55 -14.91
C MET A 258 -3.16 6.38 -16.14
N GLN A 259 -4.30 6.07 -16.77
CA GLN A 259 -4.82 6.80 -17.94
C GLN A 259 -5.12 8.28 -17.70
N HIS A 260 -5.26 8.67 -16.43
CA HIS A 260 -5.57 10.03 -16.02
C HIS A 260 -4.32 10.82 -15.59
N ILE A 261 -3.15 10.20 -15.50
CA ILE A 261 -1.90 10.91 -15.16
C ILE A 261 -1.50 11.82 -16.34
N ASP A 262 -1.21 13.10 -16.05
CA ASP A 262 -0.77 14.06 -17.06
C ASP A 262 0.74 14.36 -16.99
N ALA A 263 1.32 14.28 -15.80
CA ALA A 263 2.75 14.47 -15.57
C ALA A 263 3.18 13.86 -14.24
N PHE A 264 4.45 13.47 -14.13
CA PHE A 264 5.12 13.33 -12.84
C PHE A 264 5.68 14.68 -12.41
N ILE A 265 5.77 14.88 -11.10
CA ILE A 265 6.28 16.12 -10.52
C ILE A 265 7.27 15.86 -9.40
N TYR A 266 8.16 16.82 -9.19
CA TYR A 266 8.97 16.89 -7.98
C TYR A 266 9.20 18.33 -7.53
N ASN A 267 9.30 18.53 -6.21
CA ASN A 267 9.64 19.82 -5.63
C ASN A 267 11.15 20.03 -5.71
N VAL A 268 11.59 21.06 -6.45
CA VAL A 268 13.02 21.32 -6.67
C VAL A 268 13.76 21.80 -5.42
N ASN A 269 13.03 22.34 -4.44
CA ASN A 269 13.59 22.98 -3.25
C ASN A 269 13.33 22.18 -1.96
N SER A 270 12.88 20.93 -2.07
CA SER A 270 12.60 20.12 -0.89
C SER A 270 12.92 18.65 -1.12
N THR A 271 13.60 18.05 -0.15
CA THR A 271 13.74 16.60 0.00
C THR A 271 12.89 16.06 1.16
N GLN A 272 12.01 16.90 1.72
CA GLN A 272 11.28 16.59 2.93
C GLN A 272 10.20 15.54 2.65
N ASN A 273 10.27 14.45 3.40
CA ASN A 273 9.20 13.47 3.52
C ASN A 273 8.54 13.65 4.88
N PHE A 274 7.26 13.97 4.89
CA PHE A 274 6.47 14.05 6.12
C PHE A 274 5.97 12.67 6.51
N ALA A 275 5.78 12.45 7.80
CA ALA A 275 5.17 11.22 8.30
C ALA A 275 3.69 11.23 7.97
N THR A 276 3.18 10.13 7.43
CA THR A 276 1.78 9.96 7.08
C THR A 276 1.16 8.83 7.88
N ARG A 277 -0.17 8.81 7.95
CA ARG A 277 -0.90 7.76 8.66
C ARG A 277 -0.77 6.44 7.90
N GLY A 278 -0.35 5.40 8.60
CA GLY A 278 -0.11 4.07 8.03
C GLY A 278 1.35 3.79 7.71
N ASP A 279 2.26 4.75 7.91
CA ASP A 279 3.70 4.51 7.81
C ASP A 279 4.15 3.47 8.87
N VAL A 280 4.92 2.48 8.42
CA VAL A 280 5.49 1.42 9.29
C VAL A 280 6.92 1.74 9.74
N ALA A 281 7.51 2.81 9.19
CA ALA A 281 8.85 3.27 9.51
C ALA A 281 8.91 4.81 9.44
N PRO A 282 9.82 5.45 10.19
CA PRO A 282 10.00 6.90 10.11
C PRO A 282 10.39 7.34 8.68
N PRO A 283 9.82 8.44 8.17
CA PRO A 283 10.17 8.96 6.87
C PRO A 283 11.63 9.42 6.85
N LYS A 284 12.28 9.26 5.70
CA LYS A 284 13.65 9.74 5.45
C LYS A 284 13.64 10.74 4.29
N PRO A 285 14.53 11.74 4.30
CA PRO A 285 14.66 12.64 3.15
C PRO A 285 14.91 11.86 1.86
N GLU A 286 14.32 12.32 0.77
CA GLU A 286 14.38 11.65 -0.53
C GLU A 286 14.61 12.66 -1.65
N ASN A 287 15.39 12.26 -2.66
CA ASN A 287 15.60 13.09 -3.83
C ASN A 287 14.41 12.97 -4.77
N GLY A 288 13.55 13.99 -4.81
CA GLY A 288 12.32 13.97 -5.59
C GLY A 288 12.53 13.76 -7.10
N LEU A 289 13.65 14.23 -7.68
CA LEU A 289 13.94 13.98 -9.10
C LEU A 289 14.18 12.49 -9.37
N ASN A 290 14.92 11.81 -8.50
CA ASN A 290 15.15 10.37 -8.63
C ASN A 290 13.83 9.60 -8.52
N SER A 291 12.97 9.96 -7.57
CA SER A 291 11.64 9.37 -7.41
C SER A 291 10.79 9.59 -8.66
N ALA A 292 10.72 10.83 -9.18
CA ALA A 292 9.95 11.15 -10.38
C ALA A 292 10.46 10.41 -11.63
N ARG A 293 11.78 10.22 -11.76
CA ARG A 293 12.38 9.40 -12.83
C ARG A 293 11.97 7.93 -12.72
N ASN A 294 11.97 7.38 -11.51
CA ASN A 294 11.51 6.01 -11.28
C ASN A 294 10.02 5.86 -11.57
N PHE A 295 9.21 6.83 -11.17
CA PHE A 295 7.78 6.88 -11.49
C PHE A 295 7.54 6.93 -13.00
N GLN A 296 8.28 7.76 -13.73
CA GLN A 296 8.20 7.85 -15.19
C GLN A 296 8.53 6.52 -15.87
N LYS A 297 9.60 5.84 -15.44
CA LYS A 297 9.95 4.49 -15.94
C LYS A 297 8.88 3.45 -15.62
N LYS A 298 8.29 3.51 -14.42
CA LYS A 298 7.20 2.61 -13.99
C LYS A 298 5.99 2.79 -14.90
N LEU A 299 5.57 4.02 -15.18
CA LEU A 299 4.42 4.31 -16.03
C LEU A 299 4.66 3.96 -17.51
N GLN A 300 5.87 4.24 -18.02
CA GLN A 300 6.26 3.85 -19.38
C GLN A 300 6.15 2.34 -19.60
N ALA A 301 6.55 1.54 -18.60
CA ALA A 301 6.42 0.09 -18.67
C ALA A 301 4.95 -0.39 -18.74
N GLN A 302 3.99 0.46 -18.36
CA GLN A 302 2.55 0.20 -18.47
C GLN A 302 1.94 0.74 -19.78
N GLY A 303 2.77 1.22 -20.71
CA GLY A 303 2.33 1.75 -22.00
C GLY A 303 1.94 3.23 -22.01
N TYR A 304 2.20 3.97 -20.92
CA TYR A 304 1.88 5.39 -20.80
C TYR A 304 3.15 6.24 -20.69
N SER A 305 3.26 7.28 -21.51
CA SER A 305 4.42 8.19 -21.48
C SER A 305 3.97 9.62 -21.17
N VAL A 306 4.47 10.16 -20.06
CA VAL A 306 4.17 11.53 -19.58
C VAL A 306 5.45 12.22 -19.15
N PRO A 307 5.54 13.57 -19.22
CA PRO A 307 6.73 14.28 -18.78
C PRO A 307 6.88 14.32 -17.25
N ILE A 308 8.12 14.51 -16.81
CA ILE A 308 8.47 14.99 -15.47
C ILE A 308 8.53 16.51 -15.52
N LEU A 309 7.84 17.17 -14.60
CA LEU A 309 7.88 18.62 -14.41
C LEU A 309 8.49 18.99 -13.06
N ARG A 310 9.26 20.07 -13.06
CA ARG A 310 9.71 20.75 -11.85
C ARG A 310 8.56 21.52 -11.24
N LEU A 311 8.40 21.45 -9.93
CA LEU A 311 7.57 22.36 -9.15
C LEU A 311 8.47 23.23 -8.26
N ASP A 312 8.35 24.54 -8.41
CA ASP A 312 9.16 25.52 -7.66
C ASP A 312 8.28 26.62 -7.06
N PHE A 313 8.02 26.54 -5.75
CA PHE A 313 7.25 27.55 -5.02
C PHE A 313 7.96 28.90 -4.86
N SER A 314 9.26 29.01 -5.18
CA SER A 314 9.99 30.29 -5.15
C SER A 314 9.85 31.12 -6.42
N LYS A 315 9.37 30.52 -7.52
CA LYS A 315 9.16 31.20 -8.81
C LYS A 315 7.89 32.06 -8.83
N PRO A 316 7.65 32.89 -9.85
CA PRO A 316 6.32 33.48 -10.05
C PRO A 316 5.30 32.41 -10.49
N PRO A 317 3.98 32.64 -10.28
CA PRO A 317 2.91 31.69 -10.63
C PRO A 317 2.96 31.12 -12.05
N GLU A 318 3.40 31.91 -13.02
CA GLU A 318 3.48 31.56 -14.44
C GLU A 318 4.63 30.59 -14.75
N GLN A 319 5.60 30.48 -13.84
CA GLN A 319 6.78 29.62 -13.93
C GLN A 319 6.83 28.60 -12.78
N ARG A 320 5.69 28.38 -12.11
CA ARG A 320 5.54 27.44 -11.00
C ARG A 320 5.92 26.03 -11.41
N PHE A 321 5.53 25.65 -12.63
CA PHE A 321 5.89 24.40 -13.27
C PHE A 321 6.82 24.64 -14.46
N SER A 322 7.85 23.82 -14.60
CA SER A 322 8.74 23.87 -15.78
C SER A 322 9.14 22.49 -16.27
N TYR A 323 9.32 22.36 -17.58
CA TYR A 323 9.85 21.16 -18.22
C TYR A 323 11.34 21.34 -18.49
N VAL A 324 12.12 20.32 -18.16
CA VAL A 324 13.56 20.25 -18.46
C VAL A 324 13.86 18.89 -19.07
N ALA A 325 14.42 18.88 -20.28
CA ALA A 325 14.72 17.65 -21.01
C ALA A 325 15.68 16.73 -20.24
N ALA A 326 16.68 17.31 -19.56
CA ALA A 326 17.64 16.57 -18.75
C ALA A 326 17.02 15.86 -17.53
N ASP A 327 15.83 16.27 -17.07
CA ASP A 327 15.17 15.63 -15.93
C ASP A 327 14.46 14.33 -16.33
N GLN A 328 14.18 14.14 -17.62
CA GLN A 328 13.46 12.97 -18.12
C GLN A 328 14.31 11.70 -18.01
N ALA A 329 13.66 10.59 -17.70
CA ALA A 329 14.22 9.24 -17.67
C ALA A 329 13.85 8.40 -18.91
N ILE A 330 12.99 8.94 -19.78
CA ILE A 330 12.53 8.31 -21.01
C ILE A 330 12.63 9.32 -22.16
N ASP A 331 12.75 8.81 -23.38
CA ASP A 331 12.69 9.65 -24.57
C ASP A 331 11.23 10.01 -24.90
N LEU A 332 10.93 11.31 -24.89
CA LEU A 332 9.61 11.87 -25.22
C LEU A 332 9.60 12.48 -26.64
N SER A 333 10.72 12.51 -27.35
CA SER A 333 10.86 13.13 -28.68
C SER A 333 10.18 12.31 -29.80
N ALA A 334 9.94 11.02 -29.58
CA ALA A 334 9.12 10.18 -30.45
C ALA A 334 7.62 10.60 -30.49
N ALA A 335 7.21 11.58 -29.69
CA ALA A 335 5.84 12.12 -29.65
C ALA A 335 5.57 13.23 -30.69
N GLY A 336 6.62 13.75 -31.34
CA GLY A 336 6.53 14.98 -32.15
C GLY A 336 6.02 14.81 -33.57
N ASP A 337 6.16 13.62 -34.17
CA ASP A 337 5.81 13.40 -35.57
C ASP A 337 4.82 12.24 -35.66
N GLY A 338 3.59 12.53 -36.09
CA GLY A 338 2.42 11.65 -36.08
C GLY A 338 2.49 10.39 -36.95
N GLN A 339 3.52 9.56 -36.79
CA GLN A 339 3.55 8.17 -37.23
C GLN A 339 4.19 7.30 -36.13
N PRO A 340 3.54 6.20 -35.71
CA PRO A 340 4.18 5.25 -34.80
C PRO A 340 5.35 4.60 -35.53
N ALA A 341 6.57 4.97 -35.15
CA ALA A 341 7.70 4.07 -35.34
C ALA A 341 7.36 2.76 -34.62
N PRO A 342 7.62 1.58 -35.21
CA PRO A 342 7.47 0.32 -34.51
C PRO A 342 8.27 0.41 -33.21
N VAL A 343 7.57 0.40 -32.07
CA VAL A 343 8.20 0.21 -30.77
C VAL A 343 9.02 -1.07 -30.91
N PRO A 344 10.37 -1.02 -30.79
CA PRO A 344 11.15 -2.24 -30.72
C PRO A 344 10.52 -3.09 -29.61
N ALA A 345 10.15 -4.34 -29.92
CA ALA A 345 9.56 -5.23 -28.94
C ALA A 345 10.37 -5.12 -27.64
N ALA A 346 9.69 -4.83 -26.52
CA ALA A 346 10.36 -4.63 -25.24
C ALA A 346 11.37 -5.76 -25.03
N PRO A 347 12.64 -5.45 -24.72
CA PRO A 347 13.64 -6.49 -24.55
C PRO A 347 13.14 -7.48 -23.50
N ARG A 348 12.97 -8.74 -23.91
CA ARG A 348 12.68 -9.84 -22.99
C ARG A 348 13.98 -10.18 -22.28
N TYR A 349 13.98 -10.14 -20.96
CA TYR A 349 15.11 -10.53 -20.15
C TYR A 349 15.06 -12.03 -19.81
N ILE A 350 13.89 -12.68 -19.96
CA ILE A 350 13.66 -14.08 -19.58
C ILE A 350 13.28 -14.88 -20.82
N ALA A 351 14.12 -15.87 -21.14
CA ALA A 351 13.88 -16.79 -22.24
C ALA A 351 12.86 -17.88 -21.85
N ALA A 352 12.99 -18.43 -20.64
CA ALA A 352 12.09 -19.47 -20.13
C ALA A 352 12.11 -19.55 -18.62
N THR A 353 11.04 -20.09 -18.05
CA THR A 353 10.97 -20.43 -16.62
C THR A 353 10.18 -21.71 -16.40
N SER A 354 10.58 -22.48 -15.39
CA SER A 354 9.91 -23.72 -15.01
C SER A 354 10.01 -23.96 -13.50
N TRP A 355 8.93 -24.44 -12.90
CA TRP A 355 8.94 -24.90 -11.52
C TRP A 355 9.42 -26.35 -11.45
N ALA A 356 10.24 -26.63 -10.46
CA ALA A 356 10.63 -27.98 -10.08
C ALA A 356 10.62 -28.10 -8.55
N GLU A 357 10.25 -29.28 -8.05
CA GLU A 357 10.47 -29.61 -6.66
C GLU A 357 11.85 -30.27 -6.53
N ARG A 358 12.71 -29.72 -5.67
CA ARG A 358 14.10 -30.17 -5.54
C ARG A 358 14.47 -30.32 -4.07
N PHE A 359 15.24 -31.35 -3.75
CA PHE A 359 15.80 -31.50 -2.42
C PHE A 359 16.79 -30.36 -2.14
N ASP A 360 16.51 -29.53 -1.13
CA ASP A 360 17.41 -28.49 -0.68
C ASP A 360 18.26 -28.96 0.51
N PRO A 361 19.61 -28.96 0.41
CA PRO A 361 20.48 -29.34 1.52
C PRO A 361 20.34 -28.47 2.78
N GLY A 362 19.90 -27.22 2.61
CA GLY A 362 19.71 -26.26 3.69
C GLY A 362 18.47 -26.54 4.53
N SER A 363 17.32 -26.70 3.88
CA SER A 363 16.05 -27.03 4.55
C SER A 363 15.87 -28.52 4.84
N LYS A 364 16.69 -29.39 4.20
CA LYS A 364 16.63 -30.86 4.29
C LYS A 364 15.29 -31.46 3.84
N LYS A 365 14.57 -30.77 2.97
CA LYS A 365 13.32 -31.25 2.36
C LYS A 365 13.25 -30.85 0.90
N ASN A 366 12.29 -31.43 0.19
CA ASN A 366 11.94 -30.97 -1.15
C ASN A 366 11.27 -29.60 -1.06
N GLU A 367 11.76 -28.65 -1.85
CA GLU A 367 11.28 -27.27 -1.89
C GLU A 367 11.00 -26.87 -3.34
N TRP A 368 10.01 -25.99 -3.53
CA TRP A 368 9.73 -25.41 -4.83
C TRP A 368 10.87 -24.49 -5.27
N THR A 369 11.41 -24.77 -6.45
CA THR A 369 12.48 -24.02 -7.11
C THR A 369 11.98 -23.51 -8.45
N LEU A 370 12.06 -22.19 -8.66
CA LEU A 370 11.82 -21.56 -9.95
C LEU A 370 13.13 -21.50 -10.71
N ASN A 371 13.22 -22.27 -11.80
CA ASN A 371 14.33 -22.19 -12.74
C ASN A 371 14.05 -21.04 -13.71
N VAL A 372 15.04 -20.17 -13.92
CA VAL A 372 14.96 -19.00 -14.78
C VAL A 372 16.11 -19.01 -15.76
N ILE A 373 15.81 -19.06 -17.05
CA ILE A 373 16.78 -18.98 -18.14
C ILE A 373 16.73 -17.55 -18.69
N PRO A 374 17.77 -16.71 -18.46
CA PRO A 374 17.81 -15.37 -19.04
C PRO A 374 18.13 -15.38 -20.53
N THR A 375 17.65 -14.36 -21.24
CA THR A 375 18.11 -14.02 -22.60
C THR A 375 19.53 -13.44 -22.57
N ALA A 376 20.10 -13.13 -23.74
CA ALA A 376 21.37 -12.41 -23.82
C ALA A 376 21.26 -11.03 -23.14
N GLU A 377 20.15 -10.33 -23.34
CA GLU A 377 19.80 -9.05 -22.73
C GLU A 377 19.61 -9.20 -21.22
N GLY A 378 18.96 -10.27 -20.77
CA GLY A 378 18.80 -10.60 -19.35
C GLY A 378 20.14 -10.84 -18.63
N LYS A 379 21.13 -11.41 -19.33
CA LYS A 379 22.50 -11.60 -18.80
C LYS A 379 23.32 -10.31 -18.80
N ALA A 380 23.12 -9.45 -19.80
CA ALA A 380 23.84 -8.18 -19.93
C ALA A 380 23.32 -7.07 -19.01
N ILE A 381 22.33 -7.37 -18.16
CA ILE A 381 21.59 -6.38 -17.38
C ILE A 381 22.45 -5.75 -16.27
N GLN A 382 22.37 -4.42 -16.15
CA GLN A 382 23.08 -3.67 -15.11
C GLN A 382 22.23 -3.55 -13.83
N ALA A 383 22.87 -3.13 -12.72
CA ALA A 383 22.21 -3.01 -11.41
C ALA A 383 20.92 -2.15 -11.42
N SER A 384 20.83 -1.16 -12.30
CA SER A 384 19.65 -0.29 -12.46
C SER A 384 18.47 -0.92 -13.21
N ASP A 385 18.70 -1.99 -13.99
CA ASP A 385 17.67 -2.64 -14.80
C ASP A 385 17.25 -4.01 -14.23
N GLN A 386 17.90 -4.50 -13.18
CA GLN A 386 17.50 -5.70 -12.44
C GLN A 386 16.02 -5.67 -11.99
N ASP A 387 15.47 -4.47 -11.77
CA ASP A 387 14.05 -4.28 -11.46
C ASP A 387 13.12 -4.59 -12.63
N ARG A 388 13.56 -4.38 -13.88
CA ARG A 388 12.78 -4.74 -15.08
C ARG A 388 12.78 -6.26 -15.28
N LEU A 389 13.93 -6.90 -15.11
CA LEU A 389 14.06 -8.36 -15.11
C LEU A 389 13.22 -9.01 -13.99
N TYR A 390 13.25 -8.46 -12.78
CA TYR A 390 12.41 -8.95 -11.69
C TYR A 390 10.93 -8.76 -11.98
N ARG A 391 10.53 -7.60 -12.54
CA ARG A 391 9.14 -7.34 -12.92
C ARG A 391 8.64 -8.34 -13.96
N GLU A 392 9.43 -8.60 -15.01
CA GLU A 392 9.10 -9.62 -16.00
C GLU A 392 8.96 -11.00 -15.36
N LEU A 393 9.87 -11.38 -14.44
CA LEU A 393 9.77 -12.64 -13.71
C LEU A 393 8.48 -12.74 -12.88
N PHE A 394 8.14 -11.66 -12.18
CA PHE A 394 6.97 -11.58 -11.32
C PHE A 394 5.67 -11.58 -12.13
N GLU A 395 5.62 -10.92 -13.29
CA GLU A 395 4.48 -10.99 -14.22
C GLU A 395 4.31 -12.40 -14.79
N LEU A 396 5.41 -13.11 -15.06
CA LEU A 396 5.37 -14.47 -15.59
C LEU A 396 4.93 -15.51 -14.55
N ARG A 397 5.30 -15.35 -13.27
CA ARG A 397 5.25 -16.43 -12.26
C ARG A 397 4.80 -16.02 -10.85
N GLY A 398 4.61 -14.73 -10.57
CA GLY A 398 4.25 -14.23 -9.25
C GLY A 398 2.85 -14.63 -8.78
N ALA A 399 1.95 -14.96 -9.71
CA ALA A 399 0.61 -15.47 -9.41
C ALA A 399 0.57 -16.99 -9.12
N ASP A 400 1.67 -17.71 -9.38
CA ASP A 400 1.73 -19.16 -9.20
C ASP A 400 1.64 -19.53 -7.71
N SER A 401 0.94 -20.62 -7.40
CA SER A 401 0.82 -21.10 -6.01
C SER A 401 2.18 -21.44 -5.39
N GLN A 402 3.11 -21.95 -6.21
CA GLN A 402 4.49 -22.22 -5.80
C GLN A 402 5.17 -20.95 -5.27
N TRP A 403 4.90 -19.78 -5.85
CA TRP A 403 5.41 -18.51 -5.34
C TRP A 403 4.57 -18.01 -4.17
N ARG A 404 3.27 -17.74 -4.41
CA ARG A 404 2.37 -17.05 -3.47
C ARG A 404 2.28 -17.74 -2.13
N ASP A 405 2.24 -19.08 -2.11
CA ASP A 405 1.97 -19.84 -0.90
C ASP A 405 3.27 -20.20 -0.14
N ASN A 406 4.44 -20.07 -0.80
CA ASN A 406 5.74 -20.47 -0.25
C ASN A 406 6.73 -19.32 -0.01
N GLU A 407 6.47 -18.09 -0.49
CA GLU A 407 7.30 -16.94 -0.15
C GLU A 407 7.09 -16.54 1.31
N LYS A 408 7.98 -17.01 2.20
CA LYS A 408 7.85 -16.76 3.65
C LYS A 408 8.41 -15.40 4.08
N SER A 409 9.21 -14.77 3.24
CA SER A 409 9.84 -13.48 3.49
C SER A 409 9.61 -12.59 2.27
N PRO A 410 8.67 -11.63 2.31
CA PRO A 410 8.33 -10.80 1.16
C PRO A 410 9.56 -10.11 0.57
N GLY A 411 9.77 -10.27 -0.74
CA GLY A 411 10.90 -9.70 -1.47
C GLY A 411 12.15 -10.58 -1.46
N SER A 412 12.11 -11.79 -0.89
CA SER A 412 13.25 -12.72 -0.91
C SER A 412 13.56 -13.17 -2.34
N MET A 413 12.55 -13.37 -3.17
CA MET A 413 12.72 -13.76 -4.58
C MET A 413 13.40 -12.64 -5.38
N ARG A 414 13.04 -11.37 -5.11
CA ARG A 414 13.71 -10.20 -5.71
C ARG A 414 15.18 -10.13 -5.33
N GLN A 415 15.48 -10.32 -4.05
CA GLN A 415 16.84 -10.30 -3.53
C GLN A 415 17.69 -11.45 -4.11
N GLN A 416 17.14 -12.66 -4.20
CA GLN A 416 17.81 -13.81 -4.80
C GLN A 416 18.20 -13.51 -6.26
N LEU A 417 17.25 -13.00 -7.05
CA LEU A 417 17.50 -12.62 -8.45
C LEU A 417 18.61 -11.58 -8.56
N ALA A 418 18.52 -10.50 -7.78
CA ALA A 418 19.51 -9.42 -7.78
C ALA A 418 20.90 -9.93 -7.37
N CYS A 419 20.97 -10.82 -6.38
CA CYS A 419 22.20 -11.44 -5.93
C CYS A 419 22.82 -12.32 -7.02
N LEU A 420 22.02 -13.17 -7.68
CA LEU A 420 22.45 -14.09 -8.73
C LEU A 420 22.99 -13.33 -9.94
N VAL A 421 22.28 -12.29 -10.39
CA VAL A 421 22.72 -11.44 -11.50
C VAL A 421 24.06 -10.77 -11.16
N ARG A 422 24.20 -10.22 -9.94
CA ARG A 422 25.39 -9.47 -9.53
C ARG A 422 26.62 -10.35 -9.32
N ASN A 423 26.47 -11.50 -8.69
CA ASN A 423 27.60 -12.31 -8.24
C ASN A 423 27.89 -13.51 -9.15
N TYR A 424 26.94 -13.90 -10.01
CA TYR A 424 27.05 -15.05 -10.90
C TYR A 424 26.59 -14.75 -12.34
N PRO A 425 27.14 -13.70 -12.99
CA PRO A 425 26.69 -13.26 -14.33
C PRO A 425 26.94 -14.29 -15.44
N ALA A 426 27.90 -15.21 -15.25
CA ALA A 426 28.21 -16.26 -16.22
C ALA A 426 27.18 -17.42 -16.22
N LYS A 427 26.29 -17.50 -15.22
CA LYS A 427 25.29 -18.58 -15.17
C LYS A 427 24.28 -18.44 -16.30
N THR A 428 23.95 -19.56 -16.92
CA THR A 428 22.92 -19.66 -17.97
C THR A 428 21.54 -19.97 -17.42
N GLU A 429 21.45 -20.28 -16.12
CA GLU A 429 20.24 -20.63 -15.40
C GLU A 429 20.37 -20.13 -13.95
N TRP A 430 19.30 -19.55 -13.44
CA TRP A 430 19.17 -19.09 -12.07
C TRP A 430 18.05 -19.86 -11.37
N ASN A 431 18.35 -20.35 -10.17
CA ASN A 431 17.38 -21.05 -9.33
C ASN A 431 16.97 -20.11 -8.19
N LEU A 432 15.67 -19.93 -8.03
CA LEU A 432 15.11 -19.09 -6.99
C LEU A 432 14.11 -19.90 -6.18
N GLU A 433 14.24 -19.88 -4.86
CA GLU A 433 13.36 -20.63 -3.97
C GLU A 433 12.60 -19.69 -3.03
N PRO A 434 11.25 -19.68 -3.06
CA PRO A 434 10.45 -18.74 -2.26
C PRO A 434 10.66 -18.84 -0.74
N PHE A 435 11.05 -20.01 -0.22
CA PHE A 435 11.23 -20.20 1.21
C PHE A 435 12.48 -19.52 1.79
N ARG A 436 13.41 -19.05 0.94
CA ARG A 436 14.64 -18.38 1.40
C ARG A 436 14.28 -17.07 2.11
N PRO A 437 14.99 -16.69 3.18
CA PRO A 437 14.78 -15.42 3.85
C PRO A 437 15.38 -14.26 3.05
N ALA A 438 14.75 -13.09 3.13
CA ALA A 438 15.43 -11.84 2.79
C ALA A 438 16.47 -11.52 3.88
N VAL A 439 17.70 -11.21 3.47
CA VAL A 439 18.85 -10.89 4.34
C VAL A 439 19.65 -9.74 3.72
N PRO A 440 20.48 -9.01 4.48
CA PRO A 440 21.31 -7.96 3.90
C PRO A 440 22.12 -8.47 2.68
N PRO A 441 22.32 -7.66 1.61
CA PRO A 441 22.95 -8.12 0.36
C PRO A 441 24.32 -8.79 0.55
N GLU A 442 25.12 -8.31 1.50
CA GLU A 442 26.42 -8.90 1.85
C GLU A 442 26.29 -10.30 2.43
N ALA A 443 25.28 -10.53 3.28
CA ALA A 443 24.99 -11.84 3.84
C ALA A 443 24.46 -12.81 2.77
N ALA A 444 23.62 -12.33 1.84
CA ALA A 444 23.17 -13.11 0.70
C ALA A 444 24.35 -13.53 -0.19
N ALA A 445 25.25 -12.60 -0.52
CA ALA A 445 26.45 -12.89 -1.31
C ALA A 445 27.37 -13.89 -0.60
N LYS A 446 27.59 -13.73 0.71
CA LYS A 446 28.39 -14.67 1.52
C LYS A 446 27.79 -16.08 1.55
N ALA A 447 26.47 -16.19 1.49
CA ALA A 447 25.75 -17.46 1.40
C ALA A 447 25.63 -18.00 -0.05
N GLY A 448 26.36 -17.42 -1.00
CA GLY A 448 26.30 -17.84 -2.41
C GLY A 448 24.95 -17.56 -3.07
N CYS A 449 24.30 -16.47 -2.68
CA CYS A 449 22.92 -16.10 -3.04
C CYS A 449 21.85 -17.08 -2.57
N ASN A 450 22.21 -18.00 -1.67
CA ASN A 450 21.35 -19.04 -1.16
C ASN A 450 21.32 -19.02 0.39
N PRO A 451 20.75 -17.97 1.02
CA PRO A 451 20.65 -17.90 2.47
C PRO A 451 19.63 -18.93 2.99
N VAL A 452 19.97 -19.66 4.04
CA VAL A 452 19.03 -20.56 4.73
C VAL A 452 18.41 -19.84 5.93
N PRO A 453 17.12 -20.05 6.23
CA PRO A 453 16.53 -19.56 7.48
C PRO A 453 17.39 -20.00 8.66
N ALA A 454 17.68 -19.08 9.58
CA ALA A 454 18.32 -19.45 10.83
C ALA A 454 17.45 -20.51 11.53
N GLN A 455 18.05 -21.64 11.89
CA GLN A 455 17.32 -22.71 12.55
C GLN A 455 16.76 -22.16 13.86
N ALA A 456 15.43 -22.14 14.00
CA ALA A 456 14.80 -21.67 15.22
C ALA A 456 15.35 -22.48 16.40
N PRO A 457 15.79 -21.83 17.50
CA PRO A 457 16.31 -22.56 18.64
C PRO A 457 15.25 -23.54 19.13
N SER A 458 15.60 -24.82 19.29
CA SER A 458 14.68 -25.77 19.90
C SER A 458 14.71 -25.60 21.41
N TYR A 459 13.60 -25.15 21.99
CA TYR A 459 13.43 -24.97 23.43
C TYR A 459 12.81 -26.20 24.11
N ILE A 460 12.16 -27.08 23.34
CA ILE A 460 11.46 -28.28 23.82
C ILE A 460 12.06 -29.52 23.16
N ALA A 461 12.58 -30.43 23.98
CA ALA A 461 13.09 -31.72 23.54
C ALA A 461 11.96 -32.73 23.27
N SER A 462 10.95 -32.79 24.15
CA SER A 462 9.72 -33.55 23.93
C SER A 462 8.54 -32.93 24.68
N ALA A 463 7.32 -33.27 24.26
CA ALA A 463 6.09 -32.87 24.90
C ALA A 463 5.08 -34.00 24.69
N ASP A 464 4.80 -34.80 25.70
CA ASP A 464 4.04 -36.04 25.51
C ASP A 464 2.80 -36.05 26.39
N TRP A 465 1.65 -36.37 25.79
CA TRP A 465 0.42 -36.54 26.55
C TRP A 465 0.48 -37.86 27.33
N ILE A 466 0.37 -37.74 28.64
CA ILE A 466 0.29 -38.87 29.55
C ILE A 466 -1.02 -38.78 30.34
N LYS A 467 -1.60 -39.94 30.64
CA LYS A 467 -2.71 -40.01 31.58
C LYS A 467 -2.16 -40.33 32.95
N ARG A 468 -2.44 -39.49 33.94
CA ARG A 468 -1.94 -39.66 35.31
C ARG A 468 -3.00 -39.34 36.34
N TYR A 469 -2.87 -39.96 37.50
CA TYR A 469 -3.72 -39.63 38.64
C TYR A 469 -3.38 -38.22 39.12
N ASP A 470 -4.38 -37.32 39.12
CA ASP A 470 -4.24 -35.99 39.70
C ASP A 470 -4.79 -35.99 41.14
N PRO A 471 -3.97 -35.66 42.16
CA PRO A 471 -4.44 -35.57 43.54
C PRO A 471 -5.49 -34.47 43.76
N GLY A 472 -5.49 -33.42 42.91
CA GLY A 472 -6.42 -32.31 42.98
C GLY A 472 -7.84 -32.69 42.54
N THR A 473 -7.99 -33.35 41.39
CA THR A 473 -9.29 -33.81 40.88
C THR A 473 -9.66 -35.22 41.36
N ARG A 474 -8.70 -35.95 41.96
CA ARG A 474 -8.81 -37.36 42.39
C ARG A 474 -9.20 -38.32 41.28
N ARG A 475 -8.85 -38.00 40.03
CA ARG A 475 -9.17 -38.77 38.82
C ARG A 475 -7.94 -38.94 37.93
N GLN A 476 -8.06 -39.81 36.92
CA GLN A 476 -7.05 -39.98 35.88
C GLN A 476 -7.24 -38.89 34.82
N GLU A 477 -6.35 -37.91 34.80
CA GLU A 477 -6.42 -36.74 33.94
C GLU A 477 -5.33 -36.75 32.86
N TRP A 478 -5.59 -36.04 31.76
CA TRP A 478 -4.59 -35.78 30.74
C TRP A 478 -3.62 -34.69 31.19
N THR A 479 -2.33 -34.98 31.08
CA THR A 479 -1.24 -34.07 31.41
C THR A 479 -0.25 -34.03 30.26
N LEU A 480 0.17 -32.83 29.90
CA LEU A 480 1.24 -32.62 28.92
C LEU A 480 2.59 -32.60 29.64
N SER A 481 3.38 -33.65 29.45
CA SER A 481 4.72 -33.81 30.01
C SER A 481 5.76 -33.21 29.08
N VAL A 482 6.25 -32.01 29.41
CA VAL A 482 7.20 -31.22 28.61
C VAL A 482 8.62 -31.39 29.13
N ILE A 483 9.54 -31.82 28.28
CA ILE A 483 10.98 -31.86 28.55
C ILE A 483 11.64 -30.70 27.80
N PRO A 484 12.11 -29.65 28.48
CA PRO A 484 12.80 -28.54 27.82
C PRO A 484 14.26 -28.89 27.52
N THR A 485 14.80 -28.29 26.45
CA THR A 485 16.24 -28.32 26.14
C THR A 485 17.01 -27.42 27.10
N PRO A 486 18.36 -27.49 27.15
CA PRO A 486 19.16 -26.53 27.90
C PRO A 486 18.88 -25.07 27.51
N ALA A 487 18.69 -24.79 26.21
CA ALA A 487 18.32 -23.47 25.72
C ALA A 487 16.93 -23.04 26.21
N GLY A 488 15.95 -23.95 26.23
CA GLY A 488 14.62 -23.67 26.76
C GLY A 488 14.60 -23.37 28.25
N ARG A 489 15.45 -24.04 29.05
CA ARG A 489 15.61 -23.75 30.48
C ARG A 489 16.28 -22.41 30.76
N ALA A 490 17.18 -22.00 29.87
CA ALA A 490 17.94 -20.76 30.00
C ALA A 490 17.16 -19.53 29.53
N LEU A 491 15.94 -19.70 28.98
CA LEU A 491 15.15 -18.57 28.51
C LEU A 491 14.82 -17.59 29.64
N PRO A 492 15.02 -16.27 29.42
CA PRO A 492 14.52 -15.25 30.34
C PRO A 492 12.99 -15.26 30.38
N ASP A 493 12.42 -14.88 31.53
CA ASP A 493 10.98 -14.85 31.76
C ASP A 493 10.22 -14.01 30.70
N ALA A 494 10.82 -12.90 30.28
CA ALA A 494 10.29 -12.02 29.23
C ALA A 494 10.16 -12.72 27.86
N GLN A 495 10.83 -13.85 27.65
CA GLN A 495 10.82 -14.64 26.41
C GLN A 495 10.02 -15.94 26.53
N VAL A 496 9.24 -16.14 27.59
CA VAL A 496 8.39 -17.33 27.73
C VAL A 496 7.35 -17.49 26.61
N GLY A 497 7.00 -16.39 25.93
CA GLY A 497 6.18 -16.44 24.72
C GLY A 497 6.75 -17.36 23.66
N ALA A 498 8.06 -17.29 23.38
CA ALA A 498 8.70 -18.11 22.35
C ALA A 498 8.67 -19.62 22.69
N LEU A 499 8.86 -19.97 23.97
CA LEU A 499 8.73 -21.33 24.47
C LEU A 499 7.28 -21.84 24.37
N TYR A 500 6.31 -20.99 24.73
CA TYR A 500 4.89 -21.32 24.63
C TYR A 500 4.44 -21.51 23.19
N ASP A 501 4.86 -20.63 22.27
CA ASP A 501 4.53 -20.72 20.86
C ASP A 501 5.09 -22.01 20.24
N GLN A 502 6.29 -22.42 20.63
CA GLN A 502 6.85 -23.72 20.23
C GLN A 502 6.02 -24.89 20.79
N LEU A 503 5.63 -24.85 22.07
CA LEU A 503 4.80 -25.89 22.68
C LEU A 503 3.43 -26.00 22.00
N PHE A 504 2.81 -24.85 21.74
CA PHE A 504 1.51 -24.75 21.09
C PHE A 504 1.58 -25.23 19.63
N THR A 505 2.67 -24.96 18.93
CA THR A 505 2.93 -25.52 17.58
C THR A 505 3.04 -27.05 17.63
N LEU A 506 3.67 -27.60 18.67
CA LEU A 506 3.86 -29.04 18.81
C LEU A 506 2.57 -29.78 19.16
N ARG A 507 1.69 -29.21 19.99
CA ARG A 507 0.58 -29.93 20.66
C ARG A 507 -0.75 -29.17 20.78
N GLY A 508 -0.81 -27.91 20.37
CA GLY A 508 -2.02 -27.07 20.51
C GLY A 508 -3.20 -27.52 19.64
N ALA A 509 -2.94 -28.32 18.60
CA ALA A 509 -3.97 -28.91 17.75
C ALA A 509 -4.56 -30.22 18.33
N ASP A 510 -3.93 -30.81 19.35
CA ASP A 510 -4.32 -32.11 19.89
C ASP A 510 -5.68 -32.04 20.60
N GLY A 511 -6.50 -33.09 20.47
CA GLY A 511 -7.79 -33.19 21.15
C GLY A 511 -7.65 -33.05 22.67
N GLN A 512 -6.59 -33.62 23.25
CA GLN A 512 -6.27 -33.49 24.67
C GLN A 512 -6.11 -32.02 25.11
N TRP A 513 -5.55 -31.16 24.25
CA TRP A 513 -5.51 -29.73 24.53
C TRP A 513 -6.88 -29.08 24.30
N ARG A 514 -7.43 -29.22 23.09
CA ARG A 514 -8.60 -28.45 22.64
C ARG A 514 -9.88 -28.78 23.39
N GLU A 515 -10.04 -30.03 23.80
CA GLU A 515 -11.25 -30.51 24.47
C GLU A 515 -11.18 -30.39 25.99
N ASN A 516 -9.97 -30.33 26.56
CA ASN A 516 -9.78 -30.33 28.02
C ASN A 516 -9.26 -28.99 28.57
N GLU A 517 -8.94 -28.00 27.72
CA GLU A 517 -8.61 -26.66 28.18
C GLU A 517 -9.88 -25.94 28.65
N THR A 518 -10.11 -25.95 29.97
CA THR A 518 -11.28 -25.33 30.59
C THR A 518 -11.10 -23.83 30.84
N SER A 519 -9.88 -23.32 30.67
CA SER A 519 -9.53 -21.92 30.93
C SER A 519 -8.44 -21.45 29.97
N ALA A 520 -8.82 -20.73 28.91
CA ALA A 520 -7.91 -20.26 27.87
C ALA A 520 -6.69 -19.51 28.45
N GLY A 521 -5.50 -20.04 28.15
CA GLY A 521 -4.23 -19.49 28.60
C GLY A 521 -3.74 -20.04 29.95
N SER A 522 -4.45 -20.97 30.59
CA SER A 522 -3.99 -21.63 31.83
C SER A 522 -2.69 -22.42 31.60
N MET A 523 -2.54 -23.07 30.45
CA MET A 523 -1.34 -23.81 30.06
C MET A 523 -0.13 -22.88 29.91
N ARG A 524 -0.33 -21.69 29.33
CA ARG A 524 0.72 -20.65 29.23
C ARG A 524 1.15 -20.16 30.61
N GLN A 525 0.18 -19.97 31.50
CA GLN A 525 0.41 -19.51 32.87
C GLN A 525 1.19 -20.54 33.70
N GLN A 526 0.82 -21.81 33.60
CA GLN A 526 1.55 -22.92 34.22
C GLN A 526 2.98 -23.01 33.68
N LEU A 527 3.15 -22.96 32.35
CA LEU A 527 4.44 -23.00 31.68
C LEU A 527 5.36 -21.85 32.13
N SER A 528 4.82 -20.64 32.23
CA SER A 528 5.52 -19.48 32.78
C SER A 528 5.97 -19.74 34.21
N CYS A 529 5.06 -20.18 35.07
CA CYS A 529 5.37 -20.44 36.46
C CYS A 529 6.47 -21.51 36.65
N VAL A 530 6.41 -22.63 35.93
CA VAL A 530 7.42 -23.69 36.02
C VAL A 530 8.77 -23.28 35.43
N LEU A 531 8.78 -22.48 34.34
CA LEU A 531 10.01 -21.90 33.79
C LEU A 531 10.67 -20.94 34.78
N VAL A 532 9.93 -20.20 35.60
CA VAL A 532 10.55 -19.27 36.55
C VAL A 532 10.99 -19.98 37.83
N ASN A 533 10.13 -20.83 38.40
CA ASN A 533 10.29 -21.32 39.77
C ASN A 533 10.84 -22.75 39.84
N TYR A 534 10.76 -23.52 38.75
CA TYR A 534 11.12 -24.94 38.71
C TYR A 534 11.96 -25.30 37.48
N ARG A 535 12.90 -24.42 37.09
CA ARG A 535 13.78 -24.57 35.90
C ARG A 535 14.47 -25.92 35.80
N GLY A 536 14.92 -26.46 36.93
CA GLY A 536 15.62 -27.76 37.00
C GLY A 536 14.70 -28.99 36.94
N LYS A 537 13.38 -28.82 37.11
CA LYS A 537 12.44 -29.94 37.11
C LYS A 537 12.32 -30.54 35.69
N THR A 538 12.26 -31.86 35.62
CA THR A 538 12.09 -32.59 34.35
C THR A 538 11.26 -33.85 34.62
N PRO A 539 10.12 -34.05 33.95
CA PRO A 539 9.45 -33.13 33.03
C PRO A 539 8.70 -31.99 33.75
N TRP A 540 8.36 -30.93 33.03
CA TRP A 540 7.34 -29.96 33.39
C TRP A 540 5.97 -30.53 33.01
N ASN A 541 5.10 -30.71 34.00
CA ASN A 541 3.76 -31.25 33.78
C ASN A 541 2.79 -30.07 33.73
N LEU A 542 2.03 -29.98 32.64
CA LEU A 542 1.02 -28.94 32.43
C LEU A 542 -0.32 -29.62 32.21
N GLU A 543 -1.36 -29.13 32.89
CA GLU A 543 -2.68 -29.73 32.84
C GLU A 543 -3.71 -28.74 32.27
N PRO A 544 -4.40 -29.10 31.17
CA PRO A 544 -5.28 -28.17 30.45
C PRO A 544 -6.52 -27.77 31.26
N PHE A 545 -6.98 -28.63 32.17
CA PHE A 545 -8.17 -28.41 33.01
C PHE A 545 -7.93 -27.46 34.20
N ARG A 546 -6.69 -27.00 34.42
CA ARG A 546 -6.36 -26.10 35.54
C ARG A 546 -6.94 -24.71 35.29
N PRO A 547 -7.42 -24.01 36.35
CA PRO A 547 -7.91 -22.65 36.22
C PRO A 547 -6.78 -21.70 35.86
N ARG A 548 -7.10 -20.65 35.11
CA ARG A 548 -6.19 -19.53 34.91
C ARG A 548 -6.29 -18.57 36.11
N LEU A 549 -5.22 -18.45 36.87
CA LEU A 549 -5.10 -17.52 38.00
C LEU A 549 -4.09 -16.41 37.68
N SER A 550 -4.00 -15.40 38.56
CA SER A 550 -2.91 -14.42 38.48
C SER A 550 -1.54 -15.09 38.69
N ASP A 551 -0.48 -14.41 38.27
CA ASP A 551 0.91 -14.81 38.50
C ASP A 551 1.21 -15.14 39.96
N SER A 552 0.76 -14.30 40.89
CA SER A 552 0.99 -14.49 42.32
C SER A 552 0.24 -15.70 42.87
N GLU A 553 -1.01 -15.90 42.47
CA GLU A 553 -1.83 -17.03 42.92
C GLU A 553 -1.31 -18.36 42.35
N THR A 554 -0.89 -18.35 41.09
CA THR A 554 -0.30 -19.53 40.43
C THR A 554 1.00 -19.95 41.13
N ARG A 555 1.84 -18.98 41.51
CA ARG A 555 3.06 -19.25 42.30
C ARG A 555 2.74 -19.75 43.71
N ALA A 556 1.75 -19.15 44.39
CA ALA A 556 1.33 -19.58 45.71
C ALA A 556 0.82 -21.03 45.73
N ALA A 557 0.23 -21.49 44.61
CA ALA A 557 -0.19 -22.87 44.41
C ALA A 557 0.92 -23.81 43.90
N GLY A 558 2.19 -23.41 43.94
CA GLY A 558 3.32 -24.24 43.49
C GLY A 558 3.30 -24.52 41.99
N CYS A 559 2.79 -23.58 41.18
CA CYS A 559 2.56 -23.72 39.75
C CYS A 559 1.56 -24.81 39.35
N ASN A 560 0.75 -25.29 40.28
CA ASN A 560 -0.23 -26.34 40.04
C ASN A 560 -1.60 -26.04 40.69
N PRO A 561 -2.32 -25.01 40.22
CA PRO A 561 -3.55 -24.55 40.88
C PRO A 561 -4.70 -25.53 40.71
N VAL A 562 -5.33 -25.99 41.78
CA VAL A 562 -6.51 -26.88 41.69
C VAL A 562 -7.80 -26.05 41.46
N PRO A 563 -8.76 -26.54 40.66
CA PRO A 563 -10.10 -25.97 40.61
C PRO A 563 -10.71 -25.97 42.03
N ARG A 564 -11.36 -24.87 42.42
CA ARG A 564 -12.10 -24.80 43.70
C ARG A 564 -13.45 -25.48 43.60
#